data_AF-R5GDN4-F1
#
_entry.id   AF-R5GDN4-F1
#
_cell.length_a   1.000
_cell.length_b   1.000
_cell.length_c   1.000
_cell.angle_alpha   90.00
_cell.angle_beta   90.00
_cell.angle_gamma   90.00
#
_symmetry.space_group_name_H-M   'P 1'
#
loop_
_entity.id
_entity.type
_entity.pdbx_description
1 polymer ?
#
loop_
_entity_poly.entity_id
_entity_poly.type
_entity_poly.pdbx_seq_one_letter_code
_entity_poly.pdbx_strand_id
1 'polypeptide(L)'
;MFNILLIMLAGVVLGYLLRDARFVKLTGRSITLTIFIMLFILGLSVGSNAAIVRNLGSFGWQAALLALSGSLGSVLAAWLVFNLFFKKGGKQ
;
A
#
# COMPACT_ATOMS: atom_id res chain seq x y z
N MET A 1 8.82 15.33 9.91
CA MET A 1 7.51 15.42 9.22
C MET A 1 7.62 16.26 7.95
N PHE A 2 8.01 17.53 8.03
CA PHE A 2 8.09 18.43 6.87
C PHE A 2 9.04 17.94 5.75
N ASN A 3 10.19 17.37 6.10
CA ASN A 3 11.12 16.80 5.10
C ASN A 3 10.50 15.66 4.29
N ILE A 4 9.67 14.82 4.92
CA ILE A 4 8.99 13.72 4.25
C ILE A 4 7.98 14.29 3.25
N LEU A 5 7.21 15.31 3.68
CA LEU A 5 6.28 16.01 2.80
C LEU A 5 7.00 16.64 1.60
N LEU A 6 8.14 17.32 1.81
CA LEU A 6 8.92 17.93 0.73
C LEU A 6 9.43 16.88 -0.27
N ILE A 7 9.91 15.73 0.20
CA ILE A 7 10.38 14.64 -0.67
C ILE A 7 9.22 14.04 -1.46
N MET A 8 8.04 13.87 -0.86
CA MET A 8 6.84 13.41 -1.57
C MET A 8 6.41 14.39 -2.66
N LEU A 9 6.39 15.69 -2.34
CA LEU A 9 6.02 16.75 -3.27
C LEU A 9 7.03 16.83 -4.43
N ALA A 10 8.32 16.76 -4.12
CA ALA A 10 9.37 16.68 -5.12
C ALA A 10 9.19 15.46 -6.04
N GLY A 11 8.85 14.29 -5.48
CA GLY A 11 8.57 13.08 -6.26
C GLY A 11 7.40 13.23 -7.24
N VAL A 12 6.33 13.94 -6.83
CA VAL A 12 5.20 14.24 -7.72
C VAL A 12 5.63 15.17 -8.86
N VAL A 13 6.38 16.24 -8.56
CA VAL A 13 6.88 17.19 -9.56
C VAL A 13 7.83 16.49 -10.55
N LEU A 14 8.76 15.67 -10.04
CA LEU A 14 9.70 14.92 -10.86
C LEU A 14 8.96 13.91 -11.76
N GLY A 15 7.98 13.19 -11.21
CA GLY A 15 7.15 12.25 -11.96
C GLY A 15 6.31 12.91 -13.05
N TYR A 16 5.82 14.13 -12.81
CA TYR A 16 5.10 14.91 -13.81
C TYR A 16 6.02 15.40 -14.94
N LEU A 17 7.21 15.92 -14.60
CA LEU A 17 8.19 16.41 -15.57
C LEU A 17 8.74 15.29 -16.48
N LEU A 18 8.88 14.08 -15.94
CA LEU A 18 9.40 12.90 -16.66
C LEU A 18 8.32 12.09 -17.40
N ARG A 19 7.04 12.49 -17.33
CA ARG A 19 5.89 11.71 -17.80
C ARG A 19 5.96 11.26 -19.27
N ASP A 20 6.58 12.06 -20.14
CA ASP A 20 6.66 11.81 -21.58
C ASP A 20 7.88 10.96 -22.00
N ALA A 21 8.81 10.66 -21.09
CA ALA A 21 9.96 9.84 -21.42
C ALA A 21 9.51 8.39 -21.73
N ARG A 22 9.99 7.82 -22.85
CA ARG A 22 9.68 6.42 -23.26
C ARG A 22 9.98 5.38 -22.17
N PHE A 23 10.93 5.67 -21.27
CA PHE A 23 11.25 4.87 -20.09
C PHE A 23 10.08 4.74 -19.10
N VAL A 24 9.22 5.77 -19.00
CA VAL A 24 8.07 5.78 -18.08
C VAL A 24 6.93 4.86 -18.57
N LYS A 25 6.91 4.50 -19.86
CA LYS A 25 5.98 3.46 -20.37
C LYS A 25 6.35 2.05 -19.92
N LEU A 26 7.62 1.82 -19.54
CA LEU A 26 8.07 0.54 -18.95
C LEU A 26 7.85 0.43 -17.43
N THR A 27 7.32 1.48 -16.81
CA THR A 27 7.14 1.59 -15.35
C THR A 27 6.33 0.44 -14.77
N GLY A 28 5.32 -0.07 -15.48
CA GLY A 28 4.52 -1.21 -15.00
C GLY A 28 5.37 -2.44 -14.65
N ARG A 29 6.32 -2.81 -15.52
CA ARG A 29 7.20 -3.97 -15.28
C ARG A 29 8.26 -3.70 -14.23
N SER A 30 8.74 -2.45 -14.14
CA SER A 30 9.67 -2.03 -13.09
C SER A 30 9.01 -2.07 -11.70
N ILE A 31 7.75 -1.63 -11.57
CA ILE A 31 7.02 -1.67 -10.29
C ILE A 31 6.87 -3.10 -9.82
N THR A 32 6.40 -4.01 -10.69
CA THR A 32 6.25 -5.42 -10.33
C THR A 32 7.57 -6.04 -9.88
N LEU A 33 8.68 -5.75 -10.58
CA LEU A 33 10.00 -6.23 -10.20
C LEU A 33 10.42 -5.70 -8.83
N THR A 34 10.23 -4.40 -8.57
CA THR A 34 10.56 -3.79 -7.26
C THR A 34 9.72 -4.38 -6.14
N ILE A 35 8.40 -4.58 -6.34
CA ILE A 35 7.53 -5.23 -5.35
C ILE A 35 8.04 -6.63 -5.06
N PHE A 36 8.40 -7.40 -6.09
CA PHE A 36 8.93 -8.74 -5.92
C PHE A 36 10.22 -8.75 -5.10
N ILE A 37 11.17 -7.87 -5.41
CA ILE A 37 12.42 -7.73 -4.66
C ILE A 37 12.14 -7.32 -3.21
N MET A 38 11.23 -6.36 -2.99
CA MET A 38 10.83 -5.92 -1.65
C MET A 38 10.23 -7.06 -0.83
N LEU A 39 9.29 -7.81 -1.40
CA LEU A 39 8.65 -8.94 -0.72
C LEU A 39 9.66 -10.03 -0.40
N PHE A 40 10.61 -10.28 -1.30
CA PHE A 40 11.69 -11.25 -1.07
C PHE A 40 12.59 -10.83 0.10
N ILE A 41 13.07 -9.57 0.10
CA ILE A 41 13.90 -9.03 1.18
C ILE A 41 13.12 -9.03 2.50
N LEU A 42 11.85 -8.66 2.48
CA LEU A 42 10.99 -8.70 3.66
C LEU A 42 10.85 -10.13 4.21
N GLY A 43 10.64 -11.11 3.34
CA GLY A 43 10.61 -12.53 3.72
C GLY A 43 11.92 -12.99 4.37
N LEU A 44 13.07 -12.62 3.79
CA LEU A 44 14.38 -12.89 4.38
C LEU A 44 14.54 -12.23 5.74
N SER A 45 14.18 -10.95 5.87
CA SER A 45 14.31 -10.18 7.11
C SER A 45 13.43 -10.74 8.23
N VAL A 46 12.25 -11.25 7.90
CA VAL A 46 11.34 -11.88 8.88
C VAL A 46 11.85 -13.27 9.25
N GLY A 47 12.28 -14.06 8.26
CA GLY A 47 12.78 -15.43 8.48
C GLY A 47 14.11 -15.49 9.23
N SER A 48 14.99 -14.50 9.06
CA SER A 48 16.27 -14.41 9.79
C SER A 48 16.11 -13.90 11.23
N ASN A 49 14.94 -13.38 11.59
CA ASN A 49 14.68 -12.84 12.93
C ASN A 49 14.08 -13.92 13.84
N ALA A 50 14.93 -14.57 14.64
CA ALA A 50 14.52 -15.65 15.53
C ALA A 50 13.41 -15.24 16.53
N ALA A 51 13.34 -13.96 16.94
CA ALA A 51 12.29 -13.48 17.84
C ALA A 51 10.91 -13.47 17.16
N ILE A 52 10.87 -13.11 15.87
CA ILE A 52 9.64 -13.16 15.07
C ILE A 52 9.29 -14.62 14.79
N VAL A 53 10.24 -15.43 14.33
CA VAL A 53 10.00 -16.84 13.98
C VAL A 53 9.48 -17.64 15.18
N ARG A 54 10.09 -17.46 16.36
CA ARG A 54 9.67 -18.15 17.57
C ARG A 54 8.28 -17.72 18.08
N ASN A 55 7.85 -16.50 17.75
CA ASN A 55 6.54 -15.96 18.15
C ASN A 55 5.59 -15.78 16.95
N LEU A 56 5.84 -16.48 15.85
CA LEU A 56 5.07 -16.37 14.60
C LEU A 56 3.57 -16.58 14.82
N GLY A 57 3.18 -17.49 15.71
CA GLY A 57 1.78 -17.72 16.05
C GLY A 57 1.12 -16.51 16.72
N SER A 58 1.81 -15.87 17.67
CA SER A 58 1.28 -14.70 18.38
C SER A 58 1.24 -13.47 17.47
N PHE A 59 2.34 -13.13 16.81
CA PHE A 59 2.40 -12.01 15.88
C PHE A 59 1.52 -12.24 14.66
N GLY A 60 1.44 -13.48 14.17
CA GLY A 60 0.60 -13.86 13.04
C GLY A 60 -0.89 -13.72 13.34
N TRP A 61 -1.34 -14.15 14.52
CA TRP A 61 -2.74 -13.96 14.93
C TRP A 61 -3.09 -12.48 15.09
N GLN A 62 -2.21 -11.71 15.72
CA GLN A 62 -2.38 -10.25 15.84
C GLN A 62 -2.44 -9.59 14.46
N ALA A 63 -1.50 -9.93 13.56
CA ALA A 63 -1.47 -9.40 12.21
C ALA A 63 -2.72 -9.80 11.41
N ALA A 64 -3.19 -11.04 11.53
CA ALA A 64 -4.41 -11.51 10.88
C ALA A 64 -5.64 -10.75 11.38
N LEU A 65 -5.78 -10.58 12.70
CA LEU A 65 -6.88 -9.83 13.29
C LEU A 65 -6.86 -8.37 12.83
N LEU A 66 -5.70 -7.72 12.86
CA LEU A 66 -5.54 -6.34 12.37
C LEU A 66 -5.85 -6.22 10.87
N ALA A 67 -5.37 -7.16 10.05
CA ALA A 67 -5.63 -7.16 8.62
C ALA A 67 -7.11 -7.33 8.31
N LEU A 68 -7.80 -8.26 9.00
CA LEU A 68 -9.24 -8.49 8.83
C LEU A 68 -10.06 -7.30 9.32
N SER A 69 -9.82 -6.82 10.53
CA SER A 69 -10.53 -5.66 11.09
C SER A 69 -10.30 -4.40 10.27
N GLY A 70 -9.07 -4.15 9.84
CA GLY A 70 -8.72 -3.01 8.98
C GLY A 70 -9.36 -3.09 7.60
N SER A 71 -9.36 -4.27 6.98
CA SER A 71 -10.00 -4.48 5.67
C SER A 71 -11.52 -4.34 5.77
N LEU A 72 -12.15 -4.97 6.76
CA LEU A 72 -13.59 -4.85 7.00
C LEU A 72 -13.98 -3.40 7.30
N GLY A 73 -13.24 -2.71 8.16
CA GLY A 73 -13.48 -1.29 8.47
C GLY A 73 -13.35 -0.41 7.24
N SER A 74 -12.34 -0.64 6.39
CA SER A 74 -12.14 0.12 5.15
C SER A 74 -13.27 -0.11 4.15
N VAL A 75 -13.74 -1.36 4.00
CA VAL A 75 -14.88 -1.70 3.14
C VAL A 75 -16.17 -1.07 3.68
N LEU A 76 -16.43 -1.12 4.99
CA LEU A 76 -17.59 -0.49 5.62
C LEU A 76 -17.58 1.02 5.44
N ALA A 77 -16.42 1.67 5.64
CA ALA A 77 -16.26 3.11 5.43
C ALA A 77 -16.50 3.48 3.96
N ALA A 78 -15.92 2.74 3.02
CA ALA A 78 -16.15 2.93 1.59
C ALA A 78 -17.63 2.74 1.23
N TRP A 79 -18.30 1.73 1.80
CA TRP A 79 -19.73 1.48 1.60
C TRP A 79 -20.61 2.60 2.15
N LEU A 80 -20.29 3.14 3.33
CA LEU A 80 -20.98 4.29 3.91
C LEU A 80 -20.83 5.53 3.03
N VAL A 81 -19.61 5.83 2.57
CA VAL A 81 -19.36 6.95 1.63
C VAL A 81 -20.14 6.74 0.34
N PHE A 82 -20.15 5.52 -0.20
CA PHE A 82 -20.93 5.18 -1.38
C PHE A 82 -22.45 5.39 -1.17
N ASN A 83 -23.01 4.91 -0.06
CA ASN A 83 -24.43 5.04 0.21
C ASN A 83 -24.87 6.47 0.58
N LEU A 84 -24.01 7.28 1.21
CA LEU A 84 -24.35 8.65 1.61
C LEU A 84 -24.15 9.67 0.48
N PHE A 85 -23.05 9.57 -0.27
CA PHE A 85 -22.70 10.53 -1.31
C PHE A 85 -23.11 10.08 -2.72
N PHE A 86 -22.95 8.81 -3.06
CA PHE A 86 -23.20 8.33 -4.44
C PHE A 86 -24.63 7.82 -4.64
N LYS A 87 -25.25 7.18 -3.65
CA LYS A 87 -26.62 6.66 -3.79
C LYS A 87 -27.72 7.73 -3.73
N LYS A 88 -27.44 8.94 -3.22
CA LYS A 88 -28.40 10.07 -3.20
C LYS A 88 -28.48 10.86 -4.50
N GLY A 89 -27.60 10.58 -5.47
CA GLY A 89 -27.57 11.19 -6.81
C GLY A 89 -28.35 10.43 -7.88
N GLY A 90 -29.06 9.35 -7.54
CA GLY A 90 -29.93 8.60 -8.45
C GLY A 90 -31.28 9.28 -8.71
N LYS A 91 -31.28 10.58 -9.01
CA LYS A 91 -32.39 11.20 -9.75
C LYS A 91 -31.94 11.28 -11.21
N GLN A 92 -32.18 10.20 -11.94
CA GLN A 92 -32.50 10.33 -13.36
C GLN A 92 -33.90 10.93 -13.47
#